data_AF-A0A4Q4CSL2-F1
#
_entry.id   AF-A0A4Q4CSL2-F1
#
_cell.length_a   1.000
_cell.length_b   1.000
_cell.length_c   1.000
_cell.angle_alpha   90.00
_cell.angle_beta   90.00
_cell.angle_gamma   90.00
#
_symmetry.space_group_name_H-M   'P 1'
#
loop_
_entity.id
_entity.type
_entity.pdbx_description
1 polymer ?
#
loop_
_entity_poly.entity_id
_entity_poly.type
_entity_poly.pdbx_seq_one_letter_code
_entity_poly.pdbx_strand_id
1 'polypeptide(L)'
;MSERPPAPEPLPHPVVDNHCHLDIARGDETALPVEEAIAAAAAVGVARIVQIGCDLPSARWAVEAAATHESLVAGVALHPNDAPRVASLDDAMAEIESLASAHDKVRAM
;
A
#
# COMPACT_ATOMS: atom_id res chain seq x y z
N MET A 1 -25.69 -3.76 1.25
CA MET A 1 -24.43 -3.00 1.08
C MET A 1 -24.76 -1.54 1.35
N SER A 2 -24.11 -0.91 2.32
CA SER A 2 -24.28 0.53 2.52
C SER A 2 -23.49 1.24 1.43
N GLU A 3 -24.14 2.16 0.72
CA GLU A 3 -23.51 2.93 -0.36
C GLU A 3 -22.37 3.81 0.21
N ARG A 4 -21.26 3.90 -0.52
CA ARG A 4 -20.14 4.77 -0.13
C ARG A 4 -20.57 6.24 -0.23
N PRO A 5 -20.05 7.13 0.63
CA PRO A 5 -20.34 8.54 0.51
C PRO A 5 -19.85 9.08 -0.85
N PRO A 6 -20.49 10.14 -1.38
CA PRO A 6 -20.00 10.80 -2.58
C PRO A 6 -18.58 11.32 -2.36
N ALA A 7 -17.82 11.44 -3.46
CA ALA A 7 -16.48 12.01 -3.41
C ALA A 7 -16.51 13.46 -2.88
N PRO A 8 -15.57 13.86 -2.01
CA PRO A 8 -15.45 15.23 -1.56
C PRO A 8 -15.00 16.17 -2.70
N GLU A 9 -15.10 17.48 -2.46
CA GLU A 9 -14.45 18.47 -3.32
C GLU A 9 -12.92 18.28 -3.29
N PRO A 10 -12.20 18.55 -4.40
CA PRO A 10 -10.75 18.41 -4.44
C PRO A 10 -10.03 19.33 -3.44
N LEU A 11 -8.92 18.83 -2.89
CA LEU A 11 -8.06 19.61 -2.00
C LEU A 11 -7.49 20.85 -2.71
N PRO A 12 -7.23 21.95 -1.99
CA PRO A 12 -6.75 23.20 -2.58
C PRO A 12 -5.34 23.08 -3.19
N HIS A 13 -4.58 22.07 -2.79
CA HIS A 13 -3.25 21.74 -3.31
C HIS A 13 -3.08 20.21 -3.40
N PRO A 14 -2.26 19.70 -4.33
CA PRO A 14 -1.92 18.29 -4.38
C PRO A 14 -1.26 17.82 -3.07
N VAL A 15 -1.69 16.68 -2.55
CA VAL A 15 -1.10 16.04 -1.36
C VAL A 15 -0.67 14.61 -1.67
N VAL A 16 0.12 14.05 -0.75
CA VAL A 16 0.52 12.65 -0.75
C VAL A 16 -0.23 11.94 0.36
N ASP A 17 -0.87 10.81 0.03
CA ASP A 17 -1.25 9.85 1.05
C ASP A 17 0.03 9.13 1.50
N ASN A 18 0.50 9.48 2.70
CA ASN A 18 1.80 9.04 3.19
C ASN A 18 1.79 7.61 3.76
N HIS A 19 0.62 6.97 3.88
CA HIS A 19 0.49 5.60 4.36
C HIS A 19 -0.87 5.01 3.96
N CYS A 20 -0.88 4.11 2.99
CA CYS A 20 -2.09 3.46 2.50
C CYS A 20 -1.91 1.94 2.36
N HIS A 21 -3.03 1.22 2.50
CA HIS A 21 -3.13 -0.22 2.23
C HIS A 21 -4.22 -0.45 1.18
N LEU A 22 -3.85 -0.34 -0.10
CA LEU A 22 -4.76 -0.54 -1.24
C LEU A 22 -5.15 -2.02 -1.42
N ASP A 23 -4.39 -2.93 -0.84
CA ASP A 23 -4.61 -4.39 -0.80
C ASP A 23 -5.63 -4.84 0.26
N ILE A 24 -6.07 -3.94 1.14
CA ILE A 24 -6.99 -4.27 2.23
C ILE A 24 -8.37 -3.69 1.96
N ALA A 25 -9.40 -4.54 2.12
CA ALA A 25 -10.80 -4.13 2.07
C ALA A 25 -11.43 -4.03 3.48
N ARG A 26 -12.53 -3.29 3.57
CA ARG A 26 -13.32 -3.18 4.81
C ARG A 26 -14.21 -4.41 4.98
N GLY A 27 -13.90 -5.26 5.97
CA GLY A 27 -14.77 -6.38 6.32
C GLY A 27 -14.88 -7.40 5.18
N ASP A 28 -16.10 -7.66 4.72
CA ASP A 28 -16.42 -8.55 3.60
C ASP A 28 -16.59 -7.80 2.27
N GLU A 29 -16.34 -6.48 2.24
CA GLU A 29 -16.37 -5.72 1.00
C GLU A 29 -15.27 -6.19 0.05
N THR A 30 -15.56 -6.17 -1.25
CA THR A 30 -14.53 -6.32 -2.27
C THR A 30 -13.64 -5.08 -2.26
N ALA A 31 -12.32 -5.27 -2.25
CA ALA A 31 -11.37 -4.18 -2.47
C ALA A 31 -11.70 -3.49 -3.81
N LEU A 32 -11.49 -2.18 -3.87
CA LEU A 32 -11.50 -1.52 -5.17
C LEU A 32 -10.37 -2.07 -6.03
N PRO A 33 -10.57 -2.17 -7.36
CA PRO A 33 -9.44 -2.28 -8.28
C PRO A 33 -8.45 -1.14 -8.01
N VAL A 34 -7.16 -1.45 -8.01
CA VAL A 34 -6.08 -0.52 -7.62
C VAL A 34 -6.13 0.76 -8.46
N GLU A 35 -6.36 0.61 -9.75
CA GLU A 35 -6.46 1.70 -10.71
C GLU A 35 -7.65 2.62 -10.41
N GLU A 36 -8.78 2.04 -10.00
CA GLU A 36 -9.96 2.81 -9.59
C GLU A 36 -9.69 3.58 -8.29
N ALA A 37 -9.02 2.96 -7.33
CA ALA A 37 -8.63 3.62 -6.07
C ALA A 37 -7.65 4.78 -6.32
N ILE A 38 -6.64 4.57 -7.17
CA ILE A 38 -5.68 5.61 -7.57
C ILE A 38 -6.39 6.75 -8.30
N ALA A 39 -7.29 6.44 -9.24
CA ALA A 39 -8.03 7.45 -9.98
C ALA A 39 -8.95 8.27 -9.07
N ALA A 40 -9.64 7.62 -8.13
CA ALA A 40 -10.49 8.28 -7.14
C ALA A 40 -9.67 9.20 -6.22
N ALA A 41 -8.50 8.76 -5.77
CA ALA A 41 -7.58 9.57 -4.96
C ALA A 41 -7.09 10.80 -5.74
N ALA A 42 -6.65 10.61 -6.98
CA ALA A 42 -6.18 11.70 -7.84
C ALA A 42 -7.28 12.74 -8.13
N ALA A 43 -8.52 12.30 -8.32
CA ALA A 43 -9.67 13.17 -8.59
C ALA A 43 -9.95 14.17 -7.45
N VAL A 44 -9.53 13.87 -6.22
CA VAL A 44 -9.71 14.75 -5.04
C VAL A 44 -8.41 15.42 -4.59
N GLY A 45 -7.35 15.37 -5.40
CA GLY A 45 -6.08 16.04 -5.13
C GLY A 45 -5.04 15.21 -4.39
N VAL A 46 -5.26 13.90 -4.18
CA VAL A 46 -4.24 12.98 -3.64
C VAL A 46 -3.45 12.39 -4.82
N ALA A 47 -2.36 13.05 -5.20
CA ALA A 47 -1.67 12.78 -6.46
C ALA A 47 -0.64 11.63 -6.37
N ARG A 48 -0.21 11.26 -5.17
CA ARG A 48 0.76 10.18 -4.90
C ARG A 48 0.35 9.43 -3.64
N ILE A 49 0.70 8.15 -3.58
CA ILE A 49 0.36 7.28 -2.46
C ILE A 49 1.61 6.45 -2.07
N VAL A 50 1.85 6.32 -0.77
CA VAL A 50 2.79 5.35 -0.21
C VAL A 50 2.00 4.08 0.13
N GLN A 51 2.16 3.04 -0.69
CA GLN A 51 1.56 1.73 -0.46
C GLN A 51 2.42 0.94 0.53
N ILE A 52 1.79 0.39 1.58
CA ILE A 52 2.49 -0.33 2.64
C ILE A 52 2.13 -1.81 2.61
N GLY A 53 3.15 -2.66 2.43
CA GLY A 53 3.03 -4.08 2.73
C GLY A 53 3.46 -4.34 4.18
N CYS A 54 2.61 -5.03 4.95
CA CYS A 54 2.81 -5.26 6.38
C CYS A 54 2.98 -6.74 6.76
N ASP A 55 2.98 -7.63 5.77
CA ASP A 55 3.38 -9.02 5.88
C ASP A 55 4.13 -9.44 4.59
N LEU A 56 4.68 -10.65 4.52
CA LEU A 56 5.47 -11.06 3.35
C LEU A 56 4.66 -11.03 2.03
N PRO A 57 3.42 -11.57 1.97
CA PRO A 57 2.61 -11.44 0.75
C PRO A 57 2.35 -10.00 0.32
N SER A 58 1.89 -9.14 1.24
CA SER A 58 1.58 -7.72 0.93
C SER A 58 2.84 -6.91 0.65
N ALA A 59 3.98 -7.22 1.26
CA ALA A 59 5.27 -6.58 0.97
C ALA A 59 5.72 -6.86 -0.46
N ARG A 60 5.65 -8.11 -0.92
CA ARG A 60 5.94 -8.46 -2.33
C ARG A 60 5.01 -7.72 -3.28
N TRP A 61 3.72 -7.71 -2.96
CA TRP A 61 2.72 -7.03 -3.77
C TRP A 61 2.93 -5.51 -3.80
N ALA A 62 3.33 -4.88 -2.69
CA ALA A 62 3.61 -3.44 -2.64
C ALA A 62 4.75 -3.07 -3.60
N VAL A 63 5.81 -3.89 -3.68
CA VAL A 63 6.90 -3.70 -4.65
C VAL A 63 6.39 -3.80 -6.09
N GLU A 64 5.56 -4.81 -6.40
CA GLU A 64 4.95 -4.99 -7.73
C GLU A 64 4.03 -3.82 -8.11
N ALA A 65 3.17 -3.39 -7.19
CA ALA A 65 2.26 -2.26 -7.39
C ALA A 65 3.05 -0.96 -7.64
N ALA A 66 4.12 -0.71 -6.89
CA ALA A 66 4.98 0.45 -7.11
C ALA A 66 5.72 0.38 -8.45
N ALA A 67 6.15 -0.80 -8.90
CA ALA A 67 6.76 -0.98 -10.22
C ALA A 67 5.74 -0.69 -11.35
N THR A 68 4.48 -1.07 -11.16
CA THR A 68 3.41 -0.97 -12.16
C THR A 68 2.80 0.43 -12.24
N HIS A 69 2.59 1.10 -11.11
CA HIS A 69 1.88 2.37 -11.04
C HIS A 69 2.83 3.53 -10.72
N GLU A 70 2.86 4.55 -11.58
CA GLU A 70 3.76 5.71 -11.42
C GLU A 70 3.44 6.55 -10.16
N SER A 71 2.18 6.62 -9.77
CA SER A 71 1.71 7.37 -8.61
C SER A 71 2.08 6.72 -7.27
N LEU A 72 2.58 5.50 -7.26
CA LEU A 72 2.91 4.74 -6.06
C LEU A 72 4.39 4.71 -5.76
N VAL A 73 4.70 4.76 -4.46
CA VAL A 73 5.95 4.25 -3.88
C VAL A 73 5.60 3.20 -2.81
N ALA A 74 6.53 2.32 -2.49
CA ALA A 74 6.30 1.21 -1.55
C ALA A 74 7.05 1.40 -0.23
N GLY A 75 6.42 0.96 0.86
CA GLY A 75 7.06 0.56 2.10
C GLY A 75 6.84 -0.93 2.34
N VAL A 76 7.86 -1.62 2.86
CA VAL A 76 7.81 -3.06 3.13
C VAL A 76 8.15 -3.33 4.59
N ALA A 77 7.30 -4.04 5.31
CA ALA A 77 7.49 -4.30 6.73
C ALA A 77 6.89 -5.64 7.14
N LEU A 78 7.24 -6.08 8.35
CA LEU A 78 6.53 -7.12 9.08
C LEU A 78 5.81 -6.48 10.27
N HIS A 79 4.49 -6.55 10.28
CA HIS A 79 3.69 -5.94 11.33
C HIS A 79 3.94 -6.64 12.68
N PRO A 80 4.01 -5.90 13.80
CA PRO A 80 4.28 -6.50 15.11
C PRO A 80 3.28 -7.58 15.55
N ASN A 81 2.04 -7.53 15.06
CA ASN A 81 1.03 -8.56 15.34
C ASN A 81 1.21 -9.86 14.52
N ASP A 82 1.97 -9.78 13.43
CA ASP A 82 2.23 -10.88 12.51
C ASP A 82 3.61 -11.50 12.71
N ALA A 83 4.57 -10.73 13.25
CA ALA A 83 5.88 -11.23 13.65
C ALA A 83 5.84 -12.49 14.56
N PRO A 84 4.90 -12.66 15.52
CA PRO A 84 4.81 -13.89 16.31
C PRO A 84 4.19 -15.08 15.55
N ARG A 85 3.63 -14.84 14.36
CA ARG A 85 2.88 -15.83 13.57
C ARG A 85 3.73 -16.48 12.47
N VAL A 86 4.86 -15.87 12.11
CA VAL A 86 5.77 -16.44 11.13
C VAL A 86 6.53 -17.62 11.73
N ALA A 87 6.90 -18.59 10.88
CA ALA A 87 7.63 -19.77 11.33
C ALA A 87 9.06 -19.45 11.82
N SER A 88 9.68 -18.44 11.20
CA SER A 88 11.04 -17.97 11.49
C SER A 88 11.07 -16.46 11.31
N LEU A 89 11.32 -15.74 12.40
CA LEU A 89 11.40 -14.28 12.36
C LEU A 89 12.63 -13.82 11.56
N ASP A 90 13.76 -14.50 11.73
CA ASP A 90 15.00 -14.16 11.03
C ASP A 90 14.84 -14.30 9.51
N ASP A 91 14.21 -15.39 9.04
CA ASP A 91 13.97 -15.58 7.60
C ASP A 91 12.99 -14.53 7.05
N ALA A 92 11.93 -14.21 7.81
CA ALA A 92 10.97 -13.19 7.41
C ALA A 92 11.61 -11.80 7.32
N MET A 93 12.45 -11.43 8.29
CA MET A 93 13.16 -10.16 8.27
C MET A 93 14.20 -10.09 7.14
N ALA A 94 14.92 -11.19 6.87
CA ALA A 94 15.84 -11.26 5.75
C ALA A 94 15.13 -11.06 4.39
N GLU A 95 13.91 -11.57 4.26
CA GLU A 95 13.09 -11.32 3.07
C GLU A 95 12.63 -9.85 2.97
N ILE A 96 12.19 -9.24 4.08
CA ILE A 96 11.84 -7.82 4.11
C ILE A 96 13.04 -6.94 3.71
N GLU A 97 14.24 -7.24 4.21
CA GLU A 97 15.48 -6.54 3.83
C GLU A 97 15.79 -6.70 2.34
N SER A 98 15.62 -7.90 1.78
CA SER A 98 15.77 -8.15 0.35
C SER A 98 14.79 -7.29 -0.47
N LEU A 99 13.51 -7.28 -0.10
CA LEU A 99 12.48 -6.48 -0.76
C LEU A 99 12.74 -4.98 -0.66
N ALA A 100 13.27 -4.51 0.48
CA ALA A 100 13.61 -3.10 0.69
C ALA A 100 14.61 -2.55 -0.35
N SER A 101 15.44 -3.44 -0.91
CA SER A 101 16.44 -3.11 -1.93
C SER A 101 16.04 -3.52 -3.37
N ALA A 102 14.87 -4.13 -3.54
CA ALA A 102 14.48 -4.77 -4.80
C ALA A 102 14.10 -3.77 -5.92
N HIS A 103 13.72 -2.53 -5.59
CA HIS A 103 13.29 -1.54 -6.57
C HIS A 103 13.47 -0.09 -6.06
N ASP A 104 13.83 0.85 -6.94
CA ASP A 104 14.11 2.27 -6.59
C ASP A 104 12.92 3.01 -5.94
N LYS A 105 11.71 2.49 -6.15
CA LYS A 105 10.46 3.01 -5.56
C LYS A 105 10.11 2.39 -4.21
N VAL A 106 10.92 1.48 -3.67
CA VAL A 106 10.82 1.10 -2.26
C VAL A 106 11.57 2.17 -1.46
N ARG A 107 10.85 2.88 -0.58
CA ARG A 107 11.37 4.10 0.09
C ARG A 107 11.33 4.00 1.62
N ALA A 108 10.81 2.91 2.17
CA ALA A 108 10.72 2.67 3.61
C ALA A 108 10.77 1.17 3.91
N MET A 109 11.30 0.84 5.08
CA MET A 109 11.31 -0.49 5.70
C MET A 109 11.04 -0.36 7.19
#